data_AF-A0A561PB34-F1
#
_entry.id   AF-A0A561PB34-F1
#
_cell.length_a   1.000
_cell.length_b   1.000
_cell.length_c   1.000
_cell.angle_alpha   90.00
_cell.angle_beta   90.00
_cell.angle_gamma   90.00
#
_symmetry.space_group_name_H-M   'P 1'
#
loop_
_entity.id
_entity.type
_entity.pdbx_description
1 polymer ?
#
loop_
_entity_poly.entity_id
_entity_poly.type
_entity_poly.pdbx_seq_one_letter_code
_entity_poly.pdbx_strand_id
1 'polypeptide(L)'
;MKKLFIGASALMLAFAVNQTIAANNHKTPKKAKRDCTNCNAENKKCIDNVCVTGTKYYTSSVLIGTNPVRYKCTYHYEWRDGSVSPDYTLISGFQCPL
;
A
#
# COMPACT_ATOMS: atom_id res chain seq x y z
N MET A 1 -2.54 -61.15 -64.49
CA MET A 1 -3.94 -60.68 -64.35
C MET A 1 -4.30 -60.58 -62.87
N LYS A 2 -4.43 -59.36 -62.34
CA LYS A 2 -5.44 -58.95 -61.33
C LYS A 2 -5.18 -57.49 -60.97
N LYS A 3 -5.99 -56.62 -61.57
CA LYS A 3 -6.19 -55.25 -61.12
C LYS A 3 -7.16 -55.33 -59.94
N LEU A 4 -6.87 -54.62 -58.85
CA LEU A 4 -7.90 -54.13 -57.95
C LEU A 4 -7.46 -52.77 -57.41
N PHE A 5 -8.12 -51.73 -57.94
CA PHE A 5 -8.14 -50.38 -57.38
C PHE A 5 -9.17 -50.32 -56.24
N ILE A 6 -9.31 -49.13 -55.64
CA ILE A 6 -10.22 -48.69 -54.55
C ILE A 6 -9.46 -48.70 -53.20
N GLY A 7 -8.92 -47.60 -52.69
CA GLY A 7 -9.45 -46.25 -52.68
C GLY A 7 -10.40 -46.10 -51.51
N ALA A 8 -9.90 -45.72 -50.33
CA ALA A 8 -10.70 -45.19 -49.24
C ALA A 8 -9.82 -44.35 -48.32
N SER A 9 -9.89 -43.03 -48.51
CA SER A 9 -9.56 -42.03 -47.52
C SER A 9 -10.28 -42.37 -46.22
N ALA A 10 -9.53 -42.62 -45.14
CA ALA A 10 -10.05 -42.61 -43.78
C ALA A 10 -9.15 -41.65 -43.00
N LEU A 11 -9.52 -40.38 -43.05
CA LEU A 11 -10.21 -39.70 -41.95
C LEU A 11 -9.16 -39.20 -40.95
N MET A 12 -8.59 -38.04 -41.29
CA MET A 12 -7.84 -37.22 -40.34
C MET A 12 -8.75 -36.97 -39.13
N LEU A 13 -8.40 -37.55 -38.00
CA LEU A 13 -8.94 -37.17 -36.70
C LEU A 13 -8.43 -35.75 -36.39
N ALA A 14 -9.15 -34.76 -36.93
CA ALA A 14 -9.02 -33.39 -36.48
C ALA A 14 -9.68 -33.31 -35.10
N PHE A 15 -8.87 -33.47 -34.05
CA PHE A 15 -9.26 -33.04 -32.72
C PHE A 15 -9.36 -31.51 -32.76
N ALA A 16 -10.56 -30.99 -33.03
CA ALA A 16 -10.88 -29.60 -32.79
C ALA A 16 -10.84 -29.39 -31.29
N VAL A 17 -9.68 -28.94 -30.79
CA VAL A 17 -9.51 -28.55 -29.39
C VAL A 17 -10.32 -27.27 -29.22
N ASN A 18 -11.55 -27.40 -28.73
CA ASN A 18 -12.39 -26.27 -28.38
C ASN A 18 -11.84 -25.66 -27.09
N GLN A 19 -10.80 -24.83 -27.22
CA GLN A 19 -10.30 -24.05 -26.09
C GLN A 19 -11.24 -22.88 -25.87
N THR A 20 -12.18 -23.05 -24.93
CA THR A 20 -12.88 -21.92 -24.34
C THR A 20 -11.87 -21.11 -23.55
N ILE A 21 -11.37 -20.02 -24.14
CA ILE A 21 -10.59 -19.02 -23.40
C ILE A 21 -11.59 -18.31 -22.48
N ALA A 22 -11.65 -18.71 -21.23
CA ALA A 22 -12.27 -17.90 -20.19
C ALA A 22 -11.46 -16.59 -20.10
N ALA A 23 -12.07 -15.47 -20.53
CA ALA A 23 -11.50 -14.15 -20.35
C ALA A 23 -11.38 -13.87 -18.85
N ASN A 24 -10.20 -14.11 -18.28
CA ASN A 24 -9.90 -13.69 -16.93
C ASN A 24 -9.92 -12.16 -16.91
N ASN A 25 -10.99 -11.60 -16.34
CA ASN A 25 -11.04 -10.21 -15.89
C ASN A 25 -9.99 -10.03 -14.80
N HIS A 26 -8.73 -9.87 -15.21
CA HIS A 26 -7.70 -9.38 -14.33
C HIS A 26 -8.10 -7.94 -13.98
N LYS A 27 -8.81 -7.79 -12.85
CA LYS A 27 -8.96 -6.51 -12.17
C LYS A 27 -7.53 -6.04 -11.92
N THR A 28 -7.01 -5.21 -12.80
CA THR A 28 -5.76 -4.53 -12.57
C THR A 28 -5.92 -3.82 -11.23
N PRO A 29 -5.01 -4.02 -10.27
CA PRO A 29 -5.10 -3.32 -9.01
C PRO A 29 -5.18 -1.83 -9.34
N LYS A 30 -6.28 -1.17 -8.93
CA LYS A 30 -6.44 0.28 -9.09
C LYS A 30 -5.17 0.89 -8.54
N LYS A 31 -4.35 1.47 -9.42
CA LYS A 31 -3.12 2.17 -9.05
C LYS A 31 -3.52 3.13 -7.93
N ALA A 32 -2.89 3.00 -6.77
CA ALA A 32 -3.21 3.82 -5.60
C ALA A 32 -3.30 5.28 -6.06
N LYS A 33 -4.47 5.89 -5.87
CA LYS A 33 -4.76 7.23 -6.37
C LYS A 33 -3.69 8.15 -5.78
N ARG A 34 -2.84 8.69 -6.65
CA ARG A 34 -1.89 9.75 -6.32
C ARG A 34 -2.71 11.00 -6.04
N ASP A 35 -3.08 11.17 -4.79
CA ASP A 35 -4.00 12.21 -4.39
C ASP A 35 -3.64 12.72 -3.01
N CYS A 36 -3.32 14.02 -2.97
CA CYS A 36 -2.98 14.72 -1.74
C CYS A 36 -4.16 15.48 -1.14
N THR A 37 -5.36 15.37 -1.73
CA THR A 37 -6.58 16.05 -1.27
C THR A 37 -6.90 15.77 0.21
N ASN A 38 -6.54 14.59 0.71
CA ASN A 38 -6.79 14.17 2.09
C ASN A 38 -5.53 14.16 2.99
N CYS A 39 -4.44 14.85 2.59
CA CYS A 39 -3.21 14.93 3.39
C CYS A 39 -3.22 16.06 4.42
N ASN A 40 -4.23 16.08 5.29
CA ASN A 40 -4.48 17.22 6.18
C ASN A 40 -4.19 16.92 7.67
N ALA A 41 -3.85 15.68 8.03
CA ALA A 41 -3.50 15.34 9.41
C ALA A 41 -2.04 15.70 9.73
N GLU A 42 -1.74 15.95 11.01
CA GLU A 42 -0.40 16.37 11.47
C GLU A 42 0.73 15.41 11.05
N ASN A 43 0.43 14.11 10.97
CA ASN A 43 1.38 13.08 10.58
C ASN A 43 1.40 12.82 9.07
N LYS A 44 0.73 13.63 8.25
CA LYS A 44 0.62 13.43 6.80
C LYS A 44 1.38 14.53 6.05
N LYS A 45 2.08 14.12 4.99
CA LYS A 45 2.73 15.02 4.05
C LYS A 45 2.60 14.51 2.62
N CYS A 46 2.32 15.41 1.68
CA CYS A 46 2.31 15.11 0.26
C CYS A 46 3.74 15.08 -0.28
N ILE A 47 4.22 13.92 -0.72
CA ILE A 47 5.55 13.72 -1.30
C ILE A 47 5.38 12.95 -2.60
N ASP A 48 5.84 13.50 -3.72
CA ASP A 48 5.70 12.92 -5.07
C ASP A 48 4.25 12.55 -5.45
N ASN A 49 3.29 13.40 -5.06
CA ASN A 49 1.85 13.14 -5.20
C ASN A 49 1.34 11.90 -4.45
N VAL A 50 2.05 11.47 -3.40
CA VAL A 50 1.65 10.39 -2.50
C VAL A 50 1.48 10.97 -1.10
N CYS A 51 0.36 10.64 -0.46
CA CYS A 51 0.14 10.96 0.95
C CYS A 51 0.97 10.02 1.82
N VAL A 52 2.09 10.51 2.36
CA VAL A 52 2.99 9.72 3.20
C VAL A 52 2.67 9.98 4.67
N THR A 53 2.77 8.94 5.49
CA THR A 53 2.67 9.04 6.95
C THR A 53 4.07 9.21 7.52
N GLY A 54 4.27 10.22 8.36
CA GLY A 54 5.53 10.47 9.03
C GLY A 54 5.72 9.55 10.24
N THR A 55 6.97 9.29 10.59
CA THR A 55 7.35 8.57 11.81
C THR A 55 7.40 9.56 12.97
N LYS A 56 6.74 9.23 14.07
CA LYS A 56 6.71 10.07 15.28
C LYS A 56 7.98 9.85 16.10
N TYR A 57 8.64 10.94 16.48
CA TYR A 57 9.80 10.92 17.37
C TYR A 57 9.57 11.82 18.56
N TYR A 58 9.73 11.28 19.77
CA TYR A 58 9.65 12.08 20.98
C TYR A 58 11.02 12.68 21.27
N THR A 59 11.07 14.00 21.48
CA THR A 59 12.29 14.75 21.75
C THR A 59 12.40 15.17 23.21
N SER A 60 11.29 15.17 23.95
CA SER A 60 11.27 15.53 25.36
C SER A 60 10.16 14.86 26.14
N SER A 61 10.42 14.59 27.43
CA SER A 61 9.44 14.15 28.42
C SER A 61 9.67 14.91 29.73
N VAL A 62 8.79 15.87 30.03
CA VAL A 62 8.91 16.74 31.21
C VAL A 62 7.77 16.47 32.17
N LEU A 63 8.07 16.10 33.42
CA LEU A 63 7.06 15.99 34.48
C LEU A 63 6.49 17.39 34.81
N ILE A 64 5.19 17.58 34.62
CA ILE A 64 4.48 18.85 34.84
C ILE A 64 3.48 18.81 35.99
N GLY A 65 3.30 17.65 36.63
CA GLY A 65 2.44 17.49 37.80
C GLY A 65 2.56 16.09 38.38
N THR A 66 2.31 15.96 39.69
CA THR A 66 2.46 14.69 40.43
C THR A 66 1.16 14.15 41.01
N ASN A 67 0.07 14.94 41.03
CA ASN A 67 -1.24 14.55 41.56
C ASN A 67 -2.39 15.05 40.65
N PRO A 68 -2.76 14.33 39.56
CA PRO A 68 -2.15 13.09 39.09
C PRO A 68 -0.81 13.34 38.37
N VAL A 69 0.01 12.30 38.25
CA VAL A 69 1.26 12.34 37.48
C VAL A 69 0.95 12.71 36.02
N ARG A 70 1.61 13.74 35.50
CA ARG A 70 1.44 14.23 34.13
C ARG A 70 2.79 14.59 33.53
N TYR A 71 3.05 14.09 32.33
CA TYR A 71 4.23 14.43 31.54
C TYR A 71 3.80 15.23 30.31
N LYS A 72 4.48 16.35 30.06
CA LYS A 72 4.44 17.06 28.78
C LYS A 72 5.46 16.40 27.86
N CYS A 73 4.96 15.72 26.83
CA CYS A 73 5.76 15.14 25.78
C CYS A 73 5.91 16.15 24.65
N THR A 74 7.14 16.35 24.15
CA THR A 74 7.39 17.07 22.88
C THR A 74 7.77 16.04 21.82
N TYR A 75 7.23 16.19 20.61
CA TYR A 75 7.50 15.29 19.50
C TYR A 75 7.42 15.98 18.14
N HIS A 76 8.07 15.41 17.14
CA HIS A 76 7.93 15.80 15.73
C HIS A 76 7.67 14.56 14.86
N TYR A 77 7.29 14.79 13.62
CA TYR A 77 7.22 13.76 12.58
C TYR A 77 8.35 13.95 11.59
N GLU A 78 8.98 12.85 11.18
CA GLU A 78 9.92 12.83 10.07
C GLU A 78 9.34 12.03 8.91
N TRP A 79 9.56 12.51 7.69
CA TRP A 79 9.10 11.84 6.48
C TRP A 79 10.26 11.30 5.64
N ARG A 80 9.94 10.40 4.70
CA ARG A 80 10.92 9.73 3.83
C ARG A 80 11.78 10.66 2.97
N ASP A 81 11.37 11.91 2.79
CA ASP A 81 12.12 12.94 2.08
C ASP A 81 13.13 13.67 2.99
N GLY A 82 13.27 13.24 4.25
CA GLY A 82 14.15 13.84 5.25
C GLY A 82 13.57 15.11 5.90
N SER A 83 12.36 15.51 5.53
CA SER A 83 11.73 16.67 6.15
C SER A 83 11.20 16.35 7.55
N VAL A 84 11.12 17.39 8.37
CA VAL A 84 10.70 17.33 9.76
C VAL A 84 9.55 18.30 10.00
N SER A 85 8.58 17.90 10.81
CA SER A 85 7.47 18.77 11.21
C SER A 85 7.92 19.82 12.23
N PRO A 86 7.09 20.84 12.52
CA PRO A 86 7.22 21.56 13.78
C PRO A 86 7.10 20.61 14.98
N ASP A 87 7.58 21.08 16.14
CA ASP A 87 7.36 20.39 17.40
C ASP A 87 5.90 20.50 17.84
N TYR A 88 5.33 19.36 18.23
CA TYR A 88 4.02 19.24 18.85
C TYR A 88 4.17 18.85 20.31
N THR A 89 3.12 19.09 21.10
CA THR A 89 3.11 18.67 22.50
C THR A 89 1.84 17.91 22.83
N LEU A 90 1.97 16.89 23.69
CA LEU A 90 0.83 16.18 24.28
C LEU A 90 1.04 15.98 25.78
N ILE A 91 -0.06 15.82 26.52
CA ILE A 91 -0.03 15.47 27.93
C ILE A 91 -0.27 13.96 28.07
N SER A 92 0.65 13.28 28.73
CA SER A 92 0.60 11.84 29.01
C SER A 92 0.56 11.59 30.51
N GLY A 93 -0.13 10.53 30.93
CA GLY A 93 -0.05 10.04 32.33
C GLY A 93 1.25 9.29 32.63
N PHE A 94 2.05 9.01 31.61
CA PHE A 94 3.29 8.24 31.68
C PHE A 94 4.43 8.98 30.97
N GLN A 95 5.66 8.64 31.31
CA GLN A 95 6.85 9.15 30.62
C GLN A 95 6.80 8.78 29.13
N CYS A 96 7.30 9.67 28.27
CA CYS A 96 7.25 9.50 26.82
C CYS A 96 8.39 8.57 26.37
N PRO A 97 8.20 7.75 25.33
CA PRO A 97 9.24 6.87 24.79
C PRO A 97 10.22 7.69 23.94
N LEU A 98 11.33 8.10 24.54
CA LEU A 98 12.44 8.83 23.90
C LEU A 98 13.39 7.87 23.16
#